data_AF-A0A1F6G957-F1
#
_entry.id   AF-A0A1F6G957-F1
#
_cell.length_a   1.000
_cell.length_b   1.000
_cell.length_c   1.000
_cell.angle_alpha   90.00
_cell.angle_beta   90.00
_cell.angle_gamma   90.00
#
_symmetry.space_group_name_H-M   'P 1'
#
loop_
_entity.id
_entity.type
_entity.pdbx_description
1 polymer ?
#
loop_
_entity_poly.entity_id
_entity_poly.type
_entity_poly.pdbx_seq_one_letter_code
_entity_poly.pdbx_strand_id
1 'polypeptide(L)'
;MKTGKNIVDLIIIPQPKSAAELMADYRQKVAIWNSKLKALQDHYFENNYDSAADDVQEVAAMRRFLAQFLKQRLDWIEQKVDDEQLKRRYLQVIPPFYQKGGIRTLLHHFFQLTDSEDKKTVTFKAASKEEREIRVLWDLYKLKKTIESIVVLESHLNDGKPFDSIFSLATRKQRLSELKQVFKLMFQMCVQPEYQKELYQGISPNQITADAILTRADKGISYVYPHVLKKFDYRNHFFYIYFYSGMKAKIGGEEREFRFNYLDFEIIKQEFLIHWMNQKLQGNPKKMEIYAKYKYGQQTMAEFVTEHPDKEIEVLQHLPHDVFNDITAEVNEVVDPSEQVAGEIFSENYGNFAETLQKFDKAKKAAKLGLSKLRQMVGLAKTPEPVKTETPPEPEPTLQPEPAVEAPKETRFEVVKIKVKEIEYPYYVRSVADFQKRLNLLRAKLGAAGYTDLNKKISKFFNQTAESSFIQRRTPKHEWILPYVVKQYLGNDLVCQHMVLVGAEVKAKGLGMGYSASAGQNAYQFTGFLVYATDRPEPKLGAQIDQRNYRGINFPEFSLTEDEVRERALKFFDIILAH
;
A
#
# COMPACT_ATOMS: atom_id res chain seq x y z
N MET A 1 16.18 11.43 48.87
CA MET A 1 15.27 12.39 48.20
C MET A 1 15.75 12.61 46.76
N LYS A 2 15.05 12.03 45.78
CA LYS A 2 15.12 12.43 44.37
C LYS A 2 13.69 12.50 43.86
N THR A 3 13.10 13.68 43.96
CA THR A 3 11.83 14.03 43.32
C THR A 3 12.07 14.20 41.83
N GLY A 4 12.09 13.09 41.09
CA GLY A 4 11.85 13.11 39.66
C GLY A 4 10.35 13.29 39.46
N LYS A 5 9.87 14.53 39.32
CA LYS A 5 8.55 14.77 38.75
C LYS A 5 8.62 14.24 37.32
N ASN A 6 8.00 13.08 37.08
CA ASN A 6 7.63 12.68 35.72
C ASN A 6 6.69 13.77 35.22
N ILE A 7 7.18 14.62 34.32
CA ILE A 7 6.32 15.52 33.56
C ILE A 7 5.47 14.59 32.70
N VAL A 8 4.24 14.33 33.11
CA VAL A 8 3.25 13.71 32.25
C VAL A 8 2.87 14.79 31.25
N ASP A 9 3.29 14.64 30.00
CA ASP A 9 2.83 15.50 28.92
C ASP A 9 1.30 15.37 28.84
N LEU A 10 0.58 16.44 29.21
CA LEU A 10 -0.87 16.46 29.17
C LEU A 10 -1.37 16.30 27.73
N ILE A 11 -2.36 15.43 27.53
CA ILE A 11 -3.00 15.25 26.22
C ILE A 11 -3.98 16.38 26.00
N ILE A 12 -3.70 17.26 25.03
CA ILE A 12 -4.55 18.41 24.73
C ILE A 12 -5.76 17.96 23.90
N ILE A 13 -6.96 18.13 24.45
CA ILE A 13 -8.22 17.92 23.73
C ILE A 13 -8.43 19.14 22.81
N PRO A 14 -8.54 18.95 21.48
CA PRO A 14 -8.80 20.05 20.57
C PRO A 14 -10.19 20.64 20.84
N GLN A 15 -10.32 21.95 20.61
CA GLN A 15 -11.62 22.62 20.76
C GLN A 15 -12.67 21.95 19.86
N PRO A 16 -13.90 21.74 20.37
CA PRO A 16 -14.94 21.09 19.58
C PRO A 16 -15.31 21.92 18.35
N LYS A 17 -15.08 21.36 17.16
CA LYS A 17 -15.48 21.99 15.89
C LYS A 17 -17.00 21.94 15.68
N SER A 18 -17.55 22.93 15.00
CA SER A 18 -18.92 22.94 14.48
C SER A 18 -19.11 21.93 13.34
N ALA A 19 -20.36 21.57 13.02
CA ALA A 19 -20.66 20.69 11.89
C ALA A 19 -20.14 21.26 10.56
N ALA A 20 -20.27 22.58 10.36
CA ALA A 20 -19.79 23.27 9.16
C ALA A 20 -18.26 23.20 9.03
N GLU A 21 -17.52 23.43 10.12
CA GLU A 21 -16.06 23.33 10.13
C GLU A 21 -15.57 21.89 9.88
N LEU A 22 -16.22 20.89 10.49
CA LEU A 22 -15.92 19.48 10.22
C LEU A 22 -16.18 19.12 8.77
N MET A 23 -17.32 19.53 8.22
CA MET A 23 -17.68 19.28 6.82
C MET A 23 -16.68 19.90 5.85
N ALA A 24 -16.28 21.15 6.08
CA ALA A 24 -15.28 21.85 5.27
C ALA A 24 -13.91 21.13 5.32
N ASP A 25 -13.43 20.76 6.50
CA ASP A 25 -12.19 19.99 6.69
C ASP A 25 -12.25 18.65 5.96
N TYR A 26 -13.38 17.93 6.05
CA TYR A 26 -13.54 16.63 5.40
C TYR A 26 -13.58 16.74 3.88
N ARG A 27 -14.28 17.73 3.34
CA ARG A 27 -14.29 18.01 1.89
C ARG A 27 -12.90 18.37 1.38
N GLN A 28 -12.16 19.19 2.11
CA GLN A 28 -10.78 19.52 1.75
C GLN A 28 -9.90 18.25 1.75
N LYS A 29 -10.00 17.41 2.77
CA LYS A 29 -9.27 16.13 2.85
C LYS A 29 -9.61 15.20 1.68
N VAL A 30 -10.89 15.06 1.32
CA VAL A 30 -11.33 14.26 0.17
C VAL A 30 -10.77 14.83 -1.14
N ALA A 31 -10.81 16.15 -1.33
CA ALA A 31 -10.27 16.80 -2.53
C ALA A 31 -8.76 16.58 -2.69
N ILE A 32 -8.00 16.75 -1.59
CA ILE A 32 -6.54 16.49 -1.57
C ILE A 32 -6.26 15.04 -1.96
N TRP A 33 -6.96 14.07 -1.36
CA TRP A 33 -6.76 12.66 -1.67
C TRP A 33 -7.20 12.29 -3.09
N ASN A 34 -8.29 12.86 -3.60
CA ASN A 34 -8.71 12.65 -4.97
C ASN A 34 -7.68 13.17 -5.98
N SER A 35 -7.04 14.31 -5.70
CA SER A 35 -5.93 14.83 -6.51
C SER A 35 -4.73 13.88 -6.50
N LYS A 36 -4.32 13.40 -5.31
CA LYS A 36 -3.21 12.43 -5.18
C LYS A 36 -3.49 11.12 -5.93
N LEU A 37 -4.69 10.58 -5.80
CA LEU A 37 -5.08 9.35 -6.49
C LEU A 37 -5.24 9.55 -7.99
N LYS A 38 -5.64 10.74 -8.45
CA LYS A 38 -5.65 11.07 -9.87
C LYS A 38 -4.23 11.09 -10.43
N ALA A 39 -3.28 11.75 -9.75
CA ALA A 39 -1.88 11.74 -10.18
C ALA A 39 -1.30 10.31 -10.20
N LEU A 40 -1.68 9.48 -9.22
CA LEU A 40 -1.32 8.05 -9.20
C LEU A 40 -1.94 7.29 -10.38
N GLN A 41 -3.21 7.54 -10.67
CA GLN A 41 -3.90 6.95 -11.80
C GLN A 41 -3.21 7.32 -13.10
N ASP A 42 -3.00 8.61 -13.33
CA ASP A 42 -2.36 9.12 -14.55
C ASP A 42 -0.99 8.45 -14.70
N HIS A 43 -0.18 8.35 -13.64
CA HIS A 43 1.09 7.61 -13.64
C HIS A 43 0.97 6.13 -14.04
N TYR A 44 -0.01 5.39 -13.51
CA TYR A 44 -0.19 3.97 -13.83
C TYR A 44 -0.78 3.73 -15.23
N PHE A 45 -1.74 4.56 -15.67
CA PHE A 45 -2.30 4.49 -17.02
C PHE A 45 -1.25 4.84 -18.08
N GLU A 46 -0.34 5.74 -17.75
CA GLU A 46 0.77 6.15 -18.60
C GLU A 46 1.88 5.08 -18.70
N ASN A 47 2.05 4.26 -17.67
CA ASN A 47 3.08 3.21 -17.61
C ASN A 47 2.57 1.81 -17.99
N ASN A 48 1.26 1.57 -17.96
CA ASN A 48 0.65 0.31 -18.37
C ASN A 48 -0.12 0.49 -19.68
N TYR A 49 0.20 -0.32 -20.68
CA TYR A 49 -0.49 -0.32 -21.98
C TYR A 49 -1.92 -0.91 -21.93
N ASP A 50 -2.30 -1.50 -20.80
CA ASP A 50 -3.59 -2.17 -20.61
C ASP A 50 -4.37 -1.49 -19.47
N SER A 51 -5.53 -0.91 -19.82
CA SER A 51 -6.45 -0.31 -18.84
C SER A 51 -7.13 -1.36 -17.96
N ALA A 52 -7.06 -2.64 -18.33
CA ALA A 52 -7.52 -3.77 -17.53
C ALA A 52 -6.46 -4.32 -16.57
N ALA A 53 -5.25 -3.77 -16.55
CA ALA A 53 -4.21 -4.19 -15.61
C ALA A 53 -4.69 -4.03 -14.15
N ASP A 54 -4.33 -5.00 -13.30
CA ASP A 54 -4.81 -5.08 -11.91
C ASP A 54 -4.51 -3.81 -11.10
N ASP A 55 -3.32 -3.21 -11.30
CA ASP A 55 -2.90 -1.97 -10.65
C ASP A 55 -3.73 -0.76 -11.11
N VAL A 56 -4.01 -0.67 -12.40
CA VAL A 56 -4.88 0.35 -12.99
C VAL A 56 -6.31 0.26 -12.44
N GLN A 57 -6.87 -0.95 -12.39
CA GLN A 57 -8.21 -1.22 -11.85
C GLN A 57 -8.30 -0.92 -10.35
N GLU A 58 -7.25 -1.22 -9.59
CA GLU A 58 -7.17 -0.93 -8.15
C GLU A 58 -7.13 0.58 -7.89
N VAL A 59 -6.32 1.36 -8.61
CA VAL A 59 -6.30 2.82 -8.45
C VAL A 59 -7.65 3.44 -8.87
N ALA A 60 -8.26 2.94 -9.94
CA ALA A 60 -9.61 3.36 -10.32
C ALA A 60 -10.67 3.01 -9.25
N ALA A 61 -10.54 1.87 -8.56
CA ALA A 61 -11.39 1.49 -7.44
C ALA A 61 -11.20 2.43 -6.23
N MET A 62 -9.96 2.83 -5.91
CA MET A 62 -9.69 3.80 -4.83
C MET A 62 -10.38 5.15 -5.10
N ARG A 63 -10.34 5.64 -6.34
CA ARG A 63 -11.01 6.90 -6.72
C ARG A 63 -12.52 6.77 -6.66
N ARG A 64 -13.07 5.63 -7.13
CA ARG A 64 -14.49 5.32 -6.96
C ARG A 64 -14.87 5.30 -5.48
N PHE A 65 -14.05 4.75 -4.59
CA PHE A 65 -14.28 4.80 -3.15
C PHE A 65 -14.43 6.23 -2.62
N LEU A 66 -13.49 7.13 -2.94
CA LEU A 66 -13.57 8.53 -2.52
C LEU A 66 -14.83 9.23 -3.06
N ALA A 67 -15.12 9.04 -4.36
CA ALA A 67 -16.17 9.76 -5.06
C ALA A 67 -17.58 9.20 -4.77
N GLN A 68 -17.71 7.89 -4.59
CA GLN A 68 -18.99 7.19 -4.45
C GLN A 68 -19.34 6.92 -3.00
N PHE A 69 -18.41 6.51 -2.14
CA PHE A 69 -18.75 6.15 -0.77
C PHE A 69 -18.57 7.33 0.18
N LEU A 70 -17.36 7.89 0.24
CA LEU A 70 -17.07 8.98 1.17
C LEU A 70 -17.81 10.26 0.84
N LYS A 71 -17.72 10.73 -0.41
CA LYS A 71 -18.41 11.95 -0.82
C LYS A 71 -19.92 11.81 -0.68
N GLN A 72 -20.51 10.71 -1.17
CA GLN A 72 -21.96 10.49 -1.04
C GLN A 72 -22.41 10.46 0.42
N ARG A 73 -21.60 9.88 1.31
CA ARG A 73 -21.94 9.87 2.74
C ARG A 73 -21.89 11.26 3.34
N LEU A 74 -20.88 12.07 3.01
CA LEU A 74 -20.81 13.46 3.45
C LEU A 74 -22.00 14.28 2.92
N ASP A 75 -22.32 14.14 1.64
CA ASP A 75 -23.46 14.84 1.02
C ASP A 75 -24.79 14.38 1.65
N TRP A 76 -24.94 13.08 1.98
CA TRP A 76 -26.10 12.59 2.72
C TRP A 76 -26.19 13.20 4.13
N ILE A 77 -25.08 13.26 4.87
CA ILE A 77 -25.07 13.90 6.20
C ILE A 77 -25.47 15.38 6.09
N GLU A 78 -24.93 16.10 5.10
CA GLU A 78 -25.22 17.52 4.92
C GLU A 78 -26.68 17.78 4.53
N GLN A 79 -27.21 16.98 3.59
CA GLN A 79 -28.47 17.26 2.90
C GLN A 79 -29.69 16.51 3.46
N LYS A 80 -29.49 15.44 4.23
CA LYS A 80 -30.57 14.54 4.70
C LYS A 80 -30.68 14.45 6.22
N VAL A 81 -29.76 15.06 6.96
CA VAL A 81 -29.80 15.08 8.42
C VAL A 81 -30.16 16.49 8.85
N ASP A 82 -31.41 16.69 9.23
CA ASP A 82 -31.93 18.02 9.57
C ASP A 82 -31.49 18.48 10.97
N ASP A 83 -31.33 17.53 11.89
CA ASP A 83 -30.86 17.80 13.25
C ASP A 83 -29.36 18.12 13.25
N GLU A 84 -29.01 19.36 13.62
CA GLU A 84 -27.63 19.85 13.64
C GLU A 84 -26.75 19.14 14.68
N GLN A 85 -27.32 18.73 15.82
CA GLN A 85 -26.59 17.98 16.84
C GLN A 85 -26.24 16.59 16.31
N LEU A 86 -27.21 15.90 15.71
CA LEU A 86 -27.02 14.59 15.08
C LEU A 86 -26.04 14.67 13.91
N LYS A 87 -26.15 15.70 13.06
CA LYS A 87 -25.22 15.95 11.95
C LYS A 87 -23.78 16.06 12.46
N ARG A 88 -23.57 16.85 13.51
CA ARG A 88 -22.25 16.97 14.16
C ARG A 88 -21.75 15.64 14.71
N ARG A 89 -22.61 14.89 15.42
CA ARG A 89 -22.23 13.58 15.98
C ARG A 89 -21.87 12.57 14.91
N TYR A 90 -22.61 12.52 13.81
CA TYR A 90 -22.24 11.69 12.66
C TYR A 90 -20.87 12.06 12.09
N LEU A 91 -20.55 13.36 11.99
CA LEU A 91 -19.24 13.81 11.54
C LEU A 91 -18.11 13.46 12.52
N GLN A 92 -18.40 13.28 13.80
CA GLN A 92 -17.40 12.85 14.80
C GLN A 92 -17.13 11.35 14.79
N VAL A 93 -18.09 10.53 14.34
CA VAL A 93 -17.95 9.06 14.32
C VAL A 93 -17.82 8.47 12.91
N ILE A 94 -17.86 9.29 11.86
CA ILE A 94 -17.73 8.83 10.47
C ILE A 94 -16.29 8.36 10.17
N PRO A 95 -16.10 7.07 9.85
CA PRO A 95 -14.81 6.62 9.35
C PRO A 95 -14.53 7.20 7.96
N PRO A 96 -13.29 7.53 7.61
CA PRO A 96 -12.10 7.42 8.44
C PRO A 96 -11.72 8.77 9.08
N PHE A 97 -12.64 9.73 9.14
CA PHE A 97 -12.29 11.12 9.44
C PHE A 97 -12.02 11.39 10.92
N TYR A 98 -12.56 10.53 11.80
CA TYR A 98 -12.30 10.62 13.23
C TYR A 98 -10.86 10.21 13.61
N GLN A 99 -10.10 9.58 12.71
CA GLN A 99 -8.72 9.20 12.96
C GLN A 99 -7.74 10.11 12.23
N LYS A 100 -6.65 10.49 12.90
CA LYS A 100 -5.56 11.23 12.28
C LYS A 100 -4.95 10.43 11.12
N GLY A 101 -5.04 10.96 9.91
CA GLY A 101 -4.56 10.28 8.71
C GLY A 101 -5.46 9.13 8.25
N GLY A 102 -6.70 9.01 8.76
CA GLY A 102 -7.53 7.85 8.54
C GLY A 102 -7.82 7.51 7.07
N ILE A 103 -7.95 8.49 6.15
CA ILE A 103 -8.10 8.18 4.71
C ILE A 103 -6.90 7.38 4.21
N ARG A 104 -5.68 7.77 4.61
CA ARG A 104 -4.46 7.02 4.29
C ARG A 104 -4.54 5.61 4.86
N THR A 105 -4.88 5.48 6.13
CA THR A 105 -4.97 4.19 6.82
C THR A 105 -5.96 3.26 6.14
N LEU A 106 -7.15 3.77 5.80
CA LEU A 106 -8.20 3.01 5.10
C LEU A 106 -7.73 2.58 3.70
N LEU A 107 -7.09 3.47 2.94
CA LEU A 107 -6.53 3.14 1.62
C LEU A 107 -5.40 2.09 1.73
N HIS A 108 -4.49 2.22 2.69
CA HIS A 108 -3.45 1.23 2.97
C HIS A 108 -4.04 -0.12 3.40
N HIS A 109 -5.18 -0.11 4.11
CA HIS A 109 -5.84 -1.32 4.59
C HIS A 109 -6.60 -2.07 3.47
N PHE A 110 -7.47 -1.38 2.74
CA PHE A 110 -8.37 -2.01 1.76
C PHE A 110 -7.86 -2.01 0.31
N PHE A 111 -6.90 -1.14 -0.03
CA PHE A 111 -6.43 -0.95 -1.41
C PHE A 111 -4.92 -1.19 -1.59
N GLN A 112 -4.24 -1.80 -0.59
CA GLN A 112 -2.84 -2.24 -0.72
C GLN A 112 -1.86 -1.11 -1.10
N LEU A 113 -2.21 0.14 -0.76
CA LEU A 113 -1.36 1.30 -0.96
C LEU A 113 -0.11 1.18 -0.08
N THR A 114 1.05 1.52 -0.64
CA THR A 114 2.31 1.67 0.08
C THR A 114 2.85 3.07 -0.09
N ASP A 115 3.60 3.55 0.90
CA ASP A 115 4.35 4.79 0.72
C ASP A 115 5.56 4.53 -0.18
N SER A 116 5.89 5.53 -1.01
CA SER A 116 7.20 5.59 -1.65
C SER A 116 8.31 5.75 -0.60
N GLU A 117 9.55 5.45 -0.99
CA GLU A 117 10.71 5.57 -0.09
C GLU A 117 10.89 7.00 0.44
N ASP A 118 10.56 8.01 -0.36
CA ASP A 118 10.61 9.43 0.03
C ASP A 118 9.42 9.89 0.88
N LYS A 119 8.42 9.02 1.12
CA LYS A 119 7.14 9.29 1.82
C LYS A 119 6.33 10.45 1.23
N LYS A 120 6.68 10.97 0.06
CA LYS A 120 5.99 12.08 -0.60
C LYS A 120 4.93 11.60 -1.57
N THR A 121 5.10 10.39 -2.10
CA THR A 121 4.16 9.77 -3.04
C THR A 121 3.64 8.44 -2.48
N VAL A 122 2.65 7.88 -3.17
CA VAL A 122 2.04 6.61 -2.83
C VAL A 122 2.17 5.69 -4.03
N THR A 123 2.37 4.40 -3.80
CA THR A 123 2.53 3.37 -4.82
C THR A 123 1.58 2.22 -4.54
N PHE A 124 1.25 1.44 -5.56
CA PHE A 124 0.51 0.20 -5.43
C PHE A 124 1.47 -0.98 -5.48
N LYS A 125 1.29 -1.94 -4.55
CA LYS A 125 1.98 -3.23 -4.57
C LYS A 125 0.97 -4.34 -4.34
N ALA A 126 0.81 -5.22 -5.32
CA ALA A 126 -0.05 -6.39 -5.19
C ALA A 126 0.35 -7.25 -3.98
N ALA A 127 -0.61 -7.47 -3.08
CA ALA A 127 -0.48 -8.31 -1.90
C ALA A 127 -0.56 -9.80 -2.27
N SER A 128 0.21 -10.64 -1.58
CA SER A 128 0.12 -12.09 -1.72
C SER A 128 -1.23 -12.62 -1.22
N LYS A 129 -1.55 -13.89 -1.52
CA LYS A 129 -2.78 -14.54 -1.05
C LYS A 129 -2.85 -14.54 0.48
N GLU A 130 -1.72 -14.81 1.15
CA GLU A 130 -1.59 -14.85 2.60
C GLU A 130 -1.80 -13.47 3.22
N GLU A 131 -1.20 -12.42 2.63
CA GLU A 131 -1.40 -11.05 3.09
C GLU A 131 -2.88 -10.61 2.97
N ARG A 132 -3.56 -11.00 1.88
CA ARG A 132 -4.99 -10.73 1.69
C ARG A 132 -5.83 -11.47 2.72
N GLU A 133 -5.57 -12.74 2.96
CA GLU A 133 -6.30 -13.56 3.93
C GLU A 133 -6.18 -13.00 5.35
N ILE A 134 -4.98 -12.59 5.76
CA ILE A 134 -4.74 -11.97 7.07
C ILE A 134 -5.60 -10.72 7.25
N ARG A 135 -5.66 -9.85 6.24
CA ARG A 135 -6.50 -8.64 6.29
C ARG A 135 -7.98 -8.97 6.41
N VAL A 136 -8.46 -9.95 5.65
CA VAL A 136 -9.86 -10.41 5.76
C VAL A 136 -10.14 -10.95 7.16
N LEU A 137 -9.27 -11.81 7.71
CA LEU A 137 -9.44 -12.36 9.05
C LEU A 137 -9.43 -11.28 10.13
N TRP A 138 -8.64 -10.22 9.97
CA TRP A 138 -8.66 -9.06 10.85
C TRP A 138 -9.98 -8.30 10.81
N ASP A 139 -10.51 -8.06 9.61
CA ASP A 139 -11.81 -7.41 9.46
C ASP A 139 -12.95 -8.27 10.03
N LEU A 140 -12.86 -9.59 9.89
CA LEU A 140 -13.79 -10.55 10.50
C LEU A 140 -13.67 -10.59 12.03
N TYR A 141 -12.46 -10.46 12.59
CA TYR A 141 -12.25 -10.34 14.03
C TYR A 141 -12.93 -9.08 14.57
N LYS A 142 -12.68 -7.91 13.96
CA LYS A 142 -13.34 -6.65 14.32
C LYS A 142 -14.85 -6.78 14.23
N LEU A 143 -15.35 -7.35 13.14
CA LEU A 143 -16.78 -7.60 12.94
C LEU A 143 -17.38 -8.46 14.05
N LYS A 144 -16.71 -9.55 14.45
CA LYS A 144 -17.15 -10.37 15.59
C LYS A 144 -17.22 -9.56 16.88
N LYS A 145 -16.17 -8.79 17.18
CA LYS A 145 -16.16 -7.90 18.36
C LYS A 145 -17.28 -6.87 18.33
N THR A 146 -17.59 -6.33 17.16
CA THR A 146 -18.74 -5.44 16.99
C THR A 146 -20.07 -6.17 17.27
N ILE A 147 -20.23 -7.42 16.81
CA ILE A 147 -21.42 -8.22 17.14
C ILE A 147 -21.52 -8.47 18.65
N GLU A 148 -20.42 -8.82 19.32
CA GLU A 148 -20.39 -9.00 20.78
C GLU A 148 -20.83 -7.73 21.51
N SER A 149 -20.30 -6.57 21.11
CA SER A 149 -20.74 -5.27 21.65
C SER A 149 -22.22 -4.99 21.38
N ILE A 150 -22.75 -5.34 20.21
CA ILE A 150 -24.19 -5.19 19.93
C ILE A 150 -25.03 -6.07 20.88
N VAL A 151 -24.61 -7.31 21.16
CA VAL A 151 -25.33 -8.20 22.08
C VAL A 151 -25.37 -7.60 23.49
N VAL A 152 -24.26 -7.02 23.96
CA VAL A 152 -24.19 -6.32 25.26
C VAL A 152 -25.11 -5.10 25.29
N LEU A 153 -25.15 -4.32 24.21
CA LEU A 153 -26.06 -3.17 24.11
C LEU A 153 -27.53 -3.61 24.12
N GLU A 154 -27.87 -4.64 23.35
CA GLU A 154 -29.23 -5.17 23.30
C GLU A 154 -29.71 -5.69 24.66
N SER A 155 -28.84 -6.34 25.46
CA SER A 155 -29.21 -6.80 26.81
C SER A 155 -29.58 -5.62 27.69
N HIS A 156 -28.74 -4.58 27.74
CA HIS A 156 -29.02 -3.37 28.53
C HIS A 156 -30.29 -2.64 28.09
N LEU A 157 -30.62 -2.63 26.80
CA LEU A 157 -31.87 -2.05 26.29
C LEU A 157 -33.11 -2.88 26.65
N ASN A 158 -32.95 -4.11 27.14
CA ASN A 158 -34.03 -4.99 27.58
C ASN A 158 -34.20 -5.02 29.11
N ASP A 159 -33.21 -4.59 29.89
CA ASP A 159 -33.19 -4.67 31.37
C ASP A 159 -34.04 -3.59 32.09
N GLY A 160 -34.95 -2.90 31.37
CA GLY A 160 -35.98 -2.02 31.95
C GLY A 160 -35.55 -0.59 32.31
N LYS A 161 -34.26 -0.26 32.27
CA LYS A 161 -33.74 1.12 32.41
C LYS A 161 -32.72 1.43 31.30
N PRO A 162 -33.18 1.71 30.07
CA PRO A 162 -32.27 2.03 28.98
C PRO A 162 -31.54 3.35 29.26
N PHE A 163 -30.27 3.43 28.89
CA PHE A 163 -29.50 4.68 28.92
C PHE A 163 -30.13 5.74 28.00
N ASP A 164 -29.87 7.00 28.30
CA ASP A 164 -30.35 8.13 27.50
C ASP A 164 -29.73 8.13 26.10
N SER A 165 -30.55 8.44 25.11
CA SER A 165 -30.13 8.46 23.71
C SER A 165 -30.97 9.44 22.92
N ILE A 166 -30.33 10.04 21.91
CA ILE A 166 -31.05 10.84 20.91
C ILE A 166 -31.99 9.99 20.05
N PHE A 167 -31.82 8.67 20.05
CA PHE A 167 -32.66 7.73 19.31
C PHE A 167 -33.71 7.08 20.20
N SER A 168 -34.93 6.94 19.67
CA SER A 168 -35.99 6.19 20.35
C SER A 168 -35.55 4.75 20.65
N LEU A 169 -36.09 4.15 21.72
CA LEU A 169 -35.77 2.78 22.09
C LEU A 169 -36.06 1.78 20.95
N ALA A 170 -37.18 1.97 20.24
CA ALA A 170 -37.55 1.15 19.08
C ALA A 170 -36.51 1.25 17.96
N THR A 171 -36.08 2.48 17.62
CA THR A 171 -35.04 2.70 16.61
C THR A 171 -33.73 2.05 17.01
N ARG A 172 -33.29 2.20 18.27
CA ARG A 172 -32.06 1.56 18.77
C ARG A 172 -32.10 0.05 18.60
N LYS A 173 -33.17 -0.61 19.07
CA LYS A 173 -33.32 -2.07 18.95
C LYS A 173 -33.33 -2.53 17.49
N GLN A 174 -34.03 -1.81 16.61
CA GLN A 174 -34.05 -2.13 15.19
C GLN A 174 -32.65 -2.02 14.56
N ARG A 175 -31.99 -0.87 14.72
CA ARG A 175 -30.67 -0.61 14.12
C ARG A 175 -29.63 -1.63 14.57
N LEU A 176 -29.58 -1.94 15.86
CA LEU A 176 -28.68 -2.94 16.44
C LEU A 176 -28.96 -4.34 15.89
N SER A 177 -30.23 -4.77 15.90
CA SER A 177 -30.62 -6.09 15.42
C SER A 177 -30.32 -6.30 13.94
N GLU A 178 -30.61 -5.30 13.11
CA GLU A 178 -30.40 -5.39 11.67
C GLU A 178 -28.91 -5.29 11.31
N LEU A 179 -28.14 -4.40 11.95
CA LEU A 179 -26.69 -4.31 11.76
C LEU A 179 -25.99 -5.61 12.17
N LYS A 180 -26.40 -6.21 13.29
CA LYS A 180 -25.91 -7.53 13.74
C LYS A 180 -26.16 -8.61 12.69
N GLN A 181 -27.35 -8.63 12.08
CA GLN A 181 -27.68 -9.61 11.03
C GLN A 181 -26.84 -9.39 9.77
N VAL A 182 -26.63 -8.14 9.36
CA VAL A 182 -25.79 -7.80 8.21
C VAL A 182 -24.33 -8.19 8.46
N PHE A 183 -23.81 -7.95 9.66
CA PHE A 183 -22.47 -8.43 10.02
C PHE A 183 -22.37 -9.96 10.03
N LYS A 184 -23.37 -10.69 10.54
CA LYS A 184 -23.38 -12.15 10.46
C LYS A 184 -23.38 -12.65 9.00
N LEU A 185 -24.18 -12.03 8.13
CA LEU A 185 -24.19 -12.36 6.71
C LEU A 185 -22.82 -12.11 6.06
N MET A 186 -22.20 -10.97 6.38
CA MET A 186 -20.85 -10.64 5.92
C MET A 186 -19.81 -11.67 6.32
N PHE A 187 -19.86 -12.14 7.56
CA PHE A 187 -18.99 -13.20 8.04
C PHE A 187 -19.16 -14.47 7.19
N GLN A 188 -20.40 -14.88 6.95
CA GLN A 188 -20.73 -16.07 6.16
C GLN A 188 -20.30 -15.95 4.69
N MET A 189 -20.40 -14.76 4.10
CA MET A 189 -19.98 -14.51 2.72
C MET A 189 -18.45 -14.54 2.54
N CYS A 190 -17.69 -14.30 3.60
CA CYS A 190 -16.22 -14.29 3.53
C CYS A 190 -15.59 -15.66 3.81
N VAL A 191 -16.22 -16.48 4.65
CA VAL A 191 -15.64 -17.69 5.24
C VAL A 191 -16.26 -18.95 4.64
N GLN A 192 -15.44 -19.94 4.29
CA GLN A 192 -15.91 -21.21 3.74
C GLN A 192 -16.79 -21.97 4.76
N PRO A 193 -17.87 -22.66 4.33
CA PRO A 193 -18.91 -23.16 5.23
C PRO A 193 -18.39 -24.08 6.33
N GLU A 194 -17.42 -24.94 6.00
CA GLU A 194 -16.78 -25.88 6.92
C GLU A 194 -16.06 -25.21 8.09
N TYR A 195 -15.57 -23.98 7.92
CA TYR A 195 -14.85 -23.24 8.96
C TYR A 195 -15.71 -22.19 9.66
N GLN A 196 -16.94 -21.92 9.19
CA GLN A 196 -17.75 -20.82 9.72
C GLN A 196 -18.01 -20.95 11.23
N LYS A 197 -18.40 -22.16 11.69
CA LYS A 197 -18.68 -22.40 13.11
C LYS A 197 -17.42 -22.25 13.96
N GLU A 198 -16.36 -22.95 13.58
CA GLU A 198 -15.07 -22.93 14.29
C GLU A 198 -14.51 -21.50 14.35
N LEU A 199 -14.46 -20.81 13.22
CA LEU A 199 -13.88 -19.48 13.14
C LEU A 199 -14.76 -18.46 13.87
N TYR A 200 -16.09 -18.54 13.77
CA TYR A 200 -16.95 -17.61 14.51
C TYR A 200 -16.76 -17.76 16.02
N GLN A 201 -16.62 -18.99 16.52
CA GLN A 201 -16.37 -19.26 17.94
C GLN A 201 -14.94 -18.89 18.36
N GLY A 202 -13.94 -19.22 17.53
CA GLY A 202 -12.53 -19.21 17.91
C GLY A 202 -11.66 -18.07 17.34
N ILE A 203 -12.18 -17.22 16.43
CA ILE A 203 -11.38 -16.14 15.84
C ILE A 203 -10.84 -15.23 16.92
N SER A 204 -9.51 -15.20 16.96
CA SER A 204 -8.71 -14.58 18.01
C SER A 204 -7.37 -14.13 17.42
N PRO A 205 -6.64 -13.24 18.10
CA PRO A 205 -5.34 -12.76 17.64
C PRO A 205 -4.33 -13.89 17.41
N ASN A 206 -4.46 -14.99 18.15
CA ASN A 206 -3.55 -16.14 18.07
C ASN A 206 -3.68 -16.87 16.72
N GLN A 207 -4.87 -16.86 16.12
CA GLN A 207 -5.13 -17.50 14.82
C GLN A 207 -4.64 -16.65 13.63
N ILE A 208 -4.29 -15.38 13.84
CA ILE A 208 -3.77 -14.47 12.81
C ILE A 208 -2.28 -14.17 13.00
N THR A 209 -1.55 -15.01 13.76
CA THR A 209 -0.09 -14.92 13.93
C THR A 209 0.68 -15.45 12.72
N ALA A 210 1.94 -15.00 12.56
CA ALA A 210 2.88 -15.47 11.54
C ALA A 210 2.96 -17.02 11.49
N ASP A 211 3.06 -17.66 12.65
CA ASP A 211 3.17 -19.12 12.77
C ASP A 211 1.87 -19.82 12.38
N ALA A 212 0.72 -19.29 12.78
CA ALA A 212 -0.58 -19.82 12.39
C ALA A 212 -0.78 -19.72 10.86
N ILE A 213 -0.30 -18.63 10.25
CA ILE A 213 -0.34 -18.44 8.79
C ILE A 213 0.53 -19.49 8.09
N LEU A 214 1.79 -19.67 8.53
CA LEU A 214 2.70 -20.68 7.97
C LEU A 214 2.11 -22.09 8.10
N THR A 215 1.63 -22.43 9.29
CA THR A 215 1.08 -23.75 9.57
C THR A 215 -0.13 -24.06 8.68
N ARG A 216 -0.99 -23.06 8.44
CA ARG A 216 -2.12 -23.21 7.50
C ARG A 216 -1.67 -23.32 6.06
N ALA A 217 -0.73 -22.48 5.65
CA ALA A 217 -0.18 -22.49 4.30
C ALA A 217 0.46 -23.84 3.97
N ASP A 218 1.23 -24.43 4.89
CA ASP A 218 1.87 -25.74 4.75
C ASP A 218 0.84 -26.88 4.61
N LYS A 219 -0.34 -26.71 5.23
CA LYS A 219 -1.47 -27.65 5.12
C LYS A 219 -2.38 -27.37 3.91
N GLY A 220 -2.11 -26.32 3.13
CA GLY A 220 -3.00 -25.87 2.05
C GLY A 220 -4.37 -25.36 2.53
N ILE A 221 -4.52 -25.06 3.81
CA ILE A 221 -5.78 -24.62 4.42
C ILE A 221 -5.94 -23.11 4.26
N SER A 222 -7.11 -22.68 3.81
CA SER A 222 -7.53 -21.29 3.82
C SER A 222 -8.94 -21.22 4.37
N TYR A 223 -9.19 -20.32 5.32
CA TYR A 223 -10.52 -20.15 5.90
C TYR A 223 -11.44 -19.31 5.01
N VAL A 224 -10.83 -18.43 4.22
CA VAL A 224 -11.52 -17.47 3.36
C VAL A 224 -11.79 -18.09 1.99
N TYR A 225 -12.94 -17.78 1.38
CA TYR A 225 -13.25 -18.29 0.06
C TYR A 225 -12.18 -17.88 -0.99
N PRO A 226 -11.83 -18.76 -1.96
CA PRO A 226 -10.86 -18.42 -3.00
C PRO A 226 -11.27 -17.22 -3.85
N HIS A 227 -12.58 -17.06 -4.13
CA HIS A 227 -13.07 -15.90 -4.86
C HIS A 227 -12.90 -14.62 -4.03
N VAL A 228 -13.04 -14.68 -2.70
CA VAL A 228 -12.79 -13.55 -1.78
C VAL A 228 -11.34 -13.07 -1.85
N LEU A 229 -10.39 -13.99 -1.96
CA LEU A 229 -8.97 -13.64 -2.06
C LEU A 229 -8.53 -13.21 -3.47
N LYS A 230 -9.18 -13.73 -4.52
CA LYS A 230 -8.77 -13.53 -5.92
C LYS A 230 -9.49 -12.37 -6.63
N LYS A 231 -10.80 -12.23 -6.43
CA LYS A 231 -11.68 -11.43 -7.28
C LYS A 231 -12.69 -10.56 -6.52
N PHE A 232 -12.98 -10.88 -5.26
CA PHE A 232 -14.14 -10.32 -4.58
C PHE A 232 -13.84 -8.98 -3.94
N ASP A 233 -14.80 -8.08 -4.12
CA ASP A 233 -14.81 -6.76 -3.52
C ASP A 233 -15.35 -6.84 -2.08
N TYR A 234 -14.75 -7.67 -1.22
CA TYR A 234 -15.17 -7.80 0.19
C TYR A 234 -15.12 -6.42 0.88
N ARG A 235 -14.15 -5.59 0.51
CA ARG A 235 -14.04 -4.19 0.91
C ARG A 235 -15.27 -3.38 0.54
N ASN A 236 -15.85 -3.54 -0.65
CA ASN A 236 -17.06 -2.81 -1.02
C ASN A 236 -18.21 -3.15 -0.10
N HIS A 237 -18.33 -4.40 0.33
CA HIS A 237 -19.39 -4.75 1.28
C HIS A 237 -19.20 -4.05 2.63
N PHE A 238 -17.96 -3.99 3.13
CA PHE A 238 -17.65 -3.16 4.31
C PHE A 238 -17.95 -1.68 4.06
N PHE A 239 -17.62 -1.15 2.88
CA PHE A 239 -17.94 0.23 2.53
C PHE A 239 -19.45 0.47 2.45
N TYR A 240 -20.23 -0.49 1.92
CA TYR A 240 -21.68 -0.40 1.93
C TYR A 240 -22.21 -0.30 3.35
N ILE A 241 -21.68 -1.10 4.28
CA ILE A 241 -22.10 -1.05 5.68
C ILE A 241 -21.72 0.27 6.35
N TYR A 242 -20.49 0.75 6.15
CA TYR A 242 -19.99 1.97 6.78
C TYR A 242 -20.62 3.25 6.22
N PHE A 243 -20.96 3.27 4.93
CA PHE A 243 -21.32 4.51 4.22
C PHE A 243 -22.76 4.57 3.72
N TYR A 244 -23.55 3.49 3.81
CA TYR A 244 -24.98 3.52 3.46
C TYR A 244 -25.87 3.24 4.67
N SER A 245 -27.10 3.75 4.60
CA SER A 245 -28.13 3.59 5.63
C SER A 245 -29.09 2.42 5.31
N GLY A 246 -28.53 1.28 4.90
CA GLY A 246 -29.26 0.07 4.59
C GLY A 246 -28.64 -0.74 3.44
N MET A 247 -29.16 -1.95 3.26
CA MET A 247 -28.73 -2.89 2.23
C MET A 247 -29.91 -3.78 1.80
N LYS A 248 -29.94 -4.15 0.53
CA LYS A 248 -30.81 -5.21 0.01
C LYS A 248 -29.95 -6.42 -0.34
N ALA A 249 -30.35 -7.60 0.13
CA ALA A 249 -29.63 -8.83 -0.18
C ALA A 249 -30.61 -9.96 -0.53
N LYS A 250 -30.21 -10.82 -1.47
CA LYS A 250 -30.97 -12.02 -1.83
C LYS A 250 -30.49 -13.20 -0.98
N ILE A 251 -31.32 -13.68 -0.07
CA ILE A 251 -31.00 -14.76 0.87
C ILE A 251 -31.97 -15.91 0.61
N GLY A 252 -31.45 -17.10 0.29
CA GLY A 252 -32.31 -18.26 0.00
C GLY A 252 -33.26 -18.08 -1.19
N GLY A 253 -32.99 -17.12 -2.08
CA GLY A 253 -33.86 -16.78 -3.21
C GLY A 253 -34.78 -15.59 -2.96
N GLU A 254 -34.95 -15.14 -1.71
CA GLU A 254 -35.82 -14.03 -1.34
C GLU A 254 -35.04 -12.73 -1.17
N GLU A 255 -35.60 -11.61 -1.64
CA GLU A 255 -35.04 -10.28 -1.40
C GLU A 255 -35.39 -9.83 0.02
N ARG A 256 -34.35 -9.53 0.81
CA ARG A 256 -34.48 -9.01 2.16
C ARG A 256 -33.85 -7.62 2.23
N GLU A 257 -34.61 -6.68 2.78
CA GLU A 257 -34.15 -5.32 3.06
C GLU A 257 -33.68 -5.22 4.53
N PHE A 258 -32.50 -4.65 4.71
CA PHE A 258 -31.92 -4.30 6.00
C PHE A 258 -31.79 -2.78 6.07
N ARG A 259 -32.35 -2.18 7.11
CA ARG A 259 -32.33 -0.76 7.47
C ARG A 259 -31.45 -0.55 8.70
N PHE A 260 -30.15 -0.53 8.49
CA PHE A 260 -29.18 -0.15 9.51
C PHE A 260 -28.54 1.21 9.20
N ASN A 261 -27.79 1.75 10.15
CA ASN A 261 -26.85 2.84 9.92
C ASN A 261 -25.67 2.65 10.87
N TYR A 262 -24.47 2.46 10.33
CA TYR A 262 -23.28 2.25 11.14
C TYR A 262 -22.98 3.44 12.07
N LEU A 263 -23.30 4.67 11.64
CA LEU A 263 -23.10 5.86 12.49
C LEU A 263 -24.09 5.91 13.66
N ASP A 264 -25.32 5.41 13.50
CA ASP A 264 -26.28 5.27 14.61
C ASP A 264 -25.69 4.31 15.66
N PHE A 265 -25.13 3.19 15.21
CA PHE A 265 -24.49 2.22 16.10
C PHE A 265 -23.33 2.85 16.90
N GLU A 266 -22.42 3.57 16.26
CA GLU A 266 -21.29 4.20 16.97
C GLU A 266 -21.77 5.24 18.00
N ILE A 267 -22.81 6.01 17.66
CA ILE A 267 -23.45 6.94 18.59
C ILE A 267 -24.09 6.21 19.78
N ILE A 268 -24.87 5.16 19.53
CA ILE A 268 -25.52 4.35 20.58
C ILE A 268 -24.47 3.72 21.50
N LYS A 269 -23.37 3.21 20.93
CA LYS A 269 -22.24 2.66 21.68
C LYS A 269 -21.59 3.73 22.56
N GLN A 270 -21.36 4.92 22.03
CA GLN A 270 -20.80 6.04 22.78
C GLN A 270 -21.70 6.45 23.94
N GLU A 271 -23.01 6.57 23.72
CA GLU A 271 -23.98 6.92 24.76
C GLU A 271 -24.03 5.89 25.89
N PHE A 272 -23.98 4.61 25.55
CA PHE A 272 -23.86 3.53 26.53
C PHE A 272 -22.60 3.64 27.39
N LEU A 273 -21.44 3.90 26.75
CA LEU A 273 -20.17 4.04 27.46
C LEU A 273 -20.13 5.31 28.33
N ILE A 274 -20.75 6.40 27.88
CA ILE A 274 -20.93 7.61 28.70
C ILE A 274 -21.80 7.31 29.92
N HIS A 275 -22.91 6.61 29.72
CA HIS A 275 -23.78 6.20 30.82
C HIS A 275 -23.03 5.34 31.84
N TRP A 276 -22.21 4.38 31.38
CA TRP A 276 -21.34 3.58 32.24
C TRP A 276 -20.35 4.44 33.04
N MET A 277 -19.61 5.35 32.39
CA MET A 277 -18.66 6.24 33.06
C MET A 277 -19.31 7.22 34.05
N ASN A 278 -20.52 7.70 33.75
CA ASN A 278 -21.19 8.71 34.56
C ASN A 278 -22.01 8.11 35.70
N GLN A 279 -22.70 6.99 35.48
CA GLN A 279 -23.58 6.37 36.48
C GLN A 279 -22.88 5.29 37.29
N LYS A 280 -22.20 4.33 36.63
CA LYS A 280 -21.56 3.21 37.32
C LYS A 280 -20.26 3.64 38.01
N LEU A 281 -19.52 4.56 37.41
CA LEU A 281 -18.24 5.06 37.91
C LEU A 281 -18.34 6.47 38.54
N GLN A 282 -19.53 6.86 39.00
CA GLN A 282 -19.72 8.14 39.65
C GLN A 282 -18.82 8.26 40.88
N GLY A 283 -17.98 9.30 40.94
CA GLY A 283 -17.04 9.51 42.06
C GLY A 283 -15.88 8.52 42.13
N ASN A 284 -15.69 7.65 41.13
CA ASN A 284 -14.58 6.70 41.14
C ASN A 284 -13.23 7.44 40.98
N PRO A 285 -12.28 7.29 41.92
CA PRO A 285 -11.01 8.03 41.89
C PRO A 285 -10.14 7.66 40.69
N LYS A 286 -10.17 6.40 40.25
CA LYS A 286 -9.38 5.94 39.10
C LYS A 286 -9.85 6.60 37.80
N LYS A 287 -11.17 6.83 37.65
CA LYS A 287 -11.72 7.63 36.54
C LYS A 287 -11.15 9.05 36.54
N MET A 288 -11.12 9.70 37.70
CA MET A 288 -10.61 11.07 37.84
C MET A 288 -9.10 11.15 37.59
N GLU A 289 -8.33 10.14 37.99
CA GLU A 289 -6.90 10.04 37.67
C GLU A 289 -6.64 9.98 36.16
N ILE A 290 -7.47 9.25 35.40
CA ILE A 290 -7.38 9.25 33.94
C ILE A 290 -7.77 10.62 33.39
N TYR A 291 -8.86 11.22 33.85
CA TYR A 291 -9.28 12.56 33.39
C TYR A 291 -8.23 13.65 33.65
N ALA A 292 -7.40 13.50 34.69
CA ALA A 292 -6.32 14.44 34.99
C ALA A 292 -5.21 14.43 33.92
N LYS A 293 -5.11 13.39 33.09
CA LYS A 293 -4.14 13.30 31.98
C LYS A 293 -4.56 14.11 30.75
N TYR A 294 -5.82 14.53 30.68
CA TYR A 294 -6.40 15.20 29.52
C TYR A 294 -6.71 16.66 29.83
N LYS A 295 -6.24 17.58 28.98
CA LYS A 295 -6.48 19.02 29.11
C LYS A 295 -7.68 19.46 28.26
N TYR A 296 -8.67 20.07 28.90
CA TYR A 296 -9.86 20.65 28.29
C TYR A 296 -9.88 22.17 28.49
N GLY A 297 -9.59 22.92 27.43
CA GLY A 297 -9.39 24.37 27.54
C GLY A 297 -8.13 24.72 28.34
N GLN A 298 -8.28 25.45 29.45
CA GLN A 298 -7.15 25.82 30.32
C GLN A 298 -6.94 24.87 31.50
N GLN A 299 -7.91 24.03 31.82
CA GLN A 299 -7.88 23.10 32.94
C GLN A 299 -7.84 21.64 32.48
N THR A 300 -7.56 20.72 33.40
CA THR A 300 -7.71 19.29 33.15
C THR A 300 -9.19 18.90 33.12
N MET A 301 -9.51 17.79 32.47
CA MET A 301 -10.87 17.26 32.46
C MET A 301 -11.33 16.86 33.88
N ALA A 302 -10.41 16.45 34.75
CA ALA A 302 -10.70 16.16 36.15
C ALA A 302 -11.12 17.43 36.93
N GLU A 303 -10.38 18.53 36.78
CA GLU A 303 -10.74 19.83 37.37
C GLU A 303 -12.10 20.29 36.85
N PHE A 304 -12.31 20.24 35.53
CA PHE A 304 -13.57 20.68 34.91
C PHE A 304 -14.78 19.90 35.41
N VAL A 305 -14.69 18.56 35.48
CA VAL A 305 -15.78 17.71 35.95
C VAL A 305 -16.02 17.88 37.45
N THR A 306 -14.99 18.22 38.22
CA THR A 306 -15.15 18.53 39.66
C THR A 306 -15.88 19.86 39.86
N GLU A 307 -15.56 20.87 39.05
CA GLU A 307 -16.22 22.20 39.08
C GLU A 307 -17.65 22.17 38.50
N HIS A 308 -17.86 21.34 37.47
CA HIS A 308 -19.10 21.27 36.69
C HIS A 308 -19.54 19.81 36.44
N PRO A 309 -19.94 19.07 37.49
CA PRO A 309 -20.28 17.65 37.37
C PRO A 309 -21.47 17.38 36.45
N ASP A 310 -22.40 18.32 36.35
CA ASP A 310 -23.56 18.26 35.46
C ASP A 310 -23.18 18.33 33.96
N LYS A 311 -21.98 18.81 33.65
CA LYS A 311 -21.48 18.98 32.27
C LYS A 311 -20.57 17.84 31.79
N GLU A 312 -20.32 16.82 32.61
CA GLU A 312 -19.46 15.68 32.23
C GLU A 312 -19.96 14.99 30.95
N ILE A 313 -21.27 14.72 30.89
CA ILE A 313 -21.91 14.08 29.74
C ILE A 313 -21.70 14.91 28.47
N GLU A 314 -21.91 16.23 28.57
CA GLU A 314 -21.73 17.15 27.46
C GLU A 314 -20.28 17.10 26.96
N VAL A 315 -19.29 17.19 27.86
CA VAL A 315 -17.86 17.12 27.46
C VAL A 315 -17.55 15.82 26.75
N LEU A 316 -17.96 14.68 27.32
CA LEU A 316 -17.72 13.35 26.75
C LEU A 316 -18.34 13.18 25.35
N GLN A 317 -19.52 13.74 25.13
CA GLN A 317 -20.18 13.72 23.81
C GLN A 317 -19.41 14.55 22.76
N HIS A 318 -18.67 15.56 23.19
CA HIS A 318 -17.91 16.46 22.31
C HIS A 318 -16.48 16.02 22.01
N LEU A 319 -15.98 15.01 22.73
CA LEU A 319 -14.63 14.49 22.50
C LEU A 319 -14.48 13.92 21.08
N PRO A 320 -13.30 14.08 20.45
CA PRO A 320 -12.92 13.27 19.30
C PRO A 320 -13.09 11.78 19.60
N HIS A 321 -13.60 11.00 18.64
CA HIS A 321 -13.98 9.60 18.89
C HIS A 321 -12.79 8.71 19.28
N ASP A 322 -11.61 8.96 18.74
CA ASP A 322 -10.36 8.30 19.11
C ASP A 322 -9.97 8.60 20.57
N VAL A 323 -9.99 9.88 20.96
CA VAL A 323 -9.73 10.32 22.34
C VAL A 323 -10.75 9.73 23.32
N PHE A 324 -12.04 9.71 22.94
CA PHE A 324 -13.10 9.11 23.74
C PHE A 324 -12.85 7.60 23.97
N ASN A 325 -12.53 6.86 22.92
CA ASN A 325 -12.24 5.42 23.03
C ASN A 325 -11.00 5.17 23.90
N ASP A 326 -9.95 6.00 23.78
CA ASP A 326 -8.75 5.89 24.59
C ASP A 326 -9.04 6.09 26.09
N ILE A 327 -9.73 7.17 26.44
CA ILE A 327 -10.15 7.44 27.83
C ILE A 327 -10.98 6.27 28.36
N THR A 328 -11.97 5.82 27.58
CA THR A 328 -12.89 4.77 28.01
C THR A 328 -12.15 3.44 28.22
N ALA A 329 -11.23 3.09 27.32
CA ALA A 329 -10.43 1.87 27.43
C ALA A 329 -9.49 1.92 28.62
N GLU A 330 -8.78 3.03 28.81
CA GLU A 330 -7.86 3.22 29.93
C GLU A 330 -8.59 3.17 31.28
N VAL A 331 -9.76 3.82 31.38
CA VAL A 331 -10.63 3.71 32.57
C VAL A 331 -11.05 2.26 32.79
N ASN A 332 -11.46 1.53 31.75
CA ASN A 332 -11.89 0.14 31.87
C ASN A 332 -10.77 -0.81 32.34
N GLU A 333 -9.51 -0.51 32.00
CA GLU A 333 -8.36 -1.31 32.45
C GLU A 333 -8.04 -1.13 33.94
N VAL A 334 -8.26 0.07 34.48
CA VAL A 334 -7.84 0.39 35.86
C VAL A 334 -8.93 0.14 36.89
N VAL A 335 -10.21 0.27 36.53
CA VAL A 335 -11.34 0.02 37.46
C VAL A 335 -11.45 -1.44 37.86
N ASP A 336 -12.16 -1.70 38.95
CA ASP A 336 -12.27 -3.06 39.48
C ASP A 336 -13.03 -3.97 38.50
N PRO A 337 -12.72 -5.28 38.43
CA PRO A 337 -13.33 -6.18 37.45
C PRO A 337 -14.87 -6.20 37.46
N SER A 338 -15.50 -5.99 38.62
CA SER A 338 -16.97 -5.87 38.74
C SER A 338 -17.52 -4.57 38.13
N GLU A 339 -16.69 -3.55 38.04
CA GLU A 339 -17.03 -2.23 37.51
C GLU A 339 -16.80 -2.13 36.01
N GLN A 340 -15.96 -3.01 35.43
CA GLN A 340 -15.69 -3.06 33.99
C GLN A 340 -16.95 -3.23 33.13
N VAL A 341 -16.84 -2.79 31.87
CA VAL A 341 -17.85 -2.97 30.84
C VAL A 341 -17.50 -4.14 29.93
N ALA A 342 -18.49 -4.98 29.61
CA ALA A 342 -18.30 -6.22 28.85
C ALA A 342 -18.27 -6.04 27.30
N GLY A 343 -18.12 -4.80 26.81
CA GLY A 343 -18.11 -4.48 25.38
C GLY A 343 -16.72 -4.07 24.87
N GLU A 344 -16.44 -4.29 23.59
CA GLU A 344 -15.17 -3.88 22.99
C GLU A 344 -15.12 -2.36 22.80
N ILE A 345 -14.10 -1.74 23.39
CA ILE A 345 -13.76 -0.32 23.25
C ILE A 345 -12.57 -0.30 22.31
N PHE A 346 -12.80 -0.03 21.02
CA PHE A 346 -11.81 -0.12 19.94
C PHE A 346 -10.74 1.01 20.03
N SER A 347 -10.05 1.14 21.17
CA SER A 347 -8.90 2.03 21.35
C SER A 347 -7.66 1.42 20.71
N GLU A 348 -6.96 2.20 19.88
CA GLU A 348 -5.72 1.76 19.25
C GLU A 348 -4.51 1.79 20.21
N ASN A 349 -4.67 2.44 21.37
CA ASN A 349 -3.59 2.69 22.33
C ASN A 349 -3.71 1.85 23.61
N TYR A 350 -4.94 1.51 24.03
CA TYR A 350 -5.23 0.82 25.28
C TYR A 350 -6.16 -0.38 25.07
N GLY A 351 -6.15 -1.32 26.01
CA GLY A 351 -7.05 -2.46 26.01
C GLY A 351 -6.58 -3.65 25.16
N ASN A 352 -7.37 -4.72 25.24
CA ASN A 352 -7.18 -5.95 24.47
C ASN A 352 -7.10 -5.70 22.95
N PHE A 353 -7.83 -4.69 22.44
CA PHE A 353 -7.80 -4.33 21.03
C PHE A 353 -6.43 -3.80 20.59
N ALA A 354 -5.80 -2.91 21.36
CA ALA A 354 -4.48 -2.36 21.05
C ALA A 354 -3.40 -3.45 20.99
N GLU A 355 -3.37 -4.36 21.97
CA GLU A 355 -2.44 -5.51 21.96
C GLU A 355 -2.64 -6.40 20.73
N THR A 356 -3.92 -6.61 20.38
CA THR A 356 -4.35 -7.42 19.25
C THR A 356 -3.95 -6.77 17.92
N LEU A 357 -4.10 -5.45 17.79
CA LEU A 357 -3.66 -4.68 16.65
C LEU A 357 -2.14 -4.78 16.45
N GLN A 358 -1.35 -4.70 17.52
CA GLN A 358 0.11 -4.88 17.43
C GLN A 358 0.49 -6.29 16.94
N LYS A 359 -0.18 -7.34 17.45
CA LYS A 359 0.03 -8.72 16.98
C LYS A 359 -0.31 -8.86 15.49
N PHE A 360 -1.41 -8.26 15.07
CA PHE A 360 -1.83 -8.23 13.67
C PHE A 360 -0.82 -7.51 12.78
N ASP A 361 -0.34 -6.33 13.17
CA ASP A 361 0.65 -5.58 12.41
C ASP A 361 1.96 -6.35 12.25
N LYS A 362 2.38 -7.09 13.28
CA LYS A 362 3.53 -8.01 13.19
C LYS A 362 3.27 -9.12 12.17
N ALA A 363 2.11 -9.77 12.22
CA ALA A 363 1.76 -10.83 11.29
C ALA A 363 1.65 -10.36 9.84
N LYS A 364 1.06 -9.18 9.62
CA LYS A 364 0.99 -8.52 8.31
C LYS A 364 2.39 -8.19 7.76
N LYS A 365 3.27 -7.63 8.60
CA LYS A 365 4.68 -7.38 8.23
C LYS A 365 5.39 -8.69 7.86
N ALA A 366 5.17 -9.75 8.63
CA ALA A 366 5.73 -11.07 8.35
C ALA A 366 5.25 -11.61 7.00
N ALA A 367 3.94 -11.58 6.72
CA ALA A 367 3.35 -12.04 5.46
C ALA A 367 3.90 -11.28 4.23
N LYS A 368 4.15 -9.98 4.38
CA LYS A 368 4.74 -9.14 3.33
C LYS A 368 6.16 -9.58 2.93
N LEU A 369 6.89 -10.27 3.79
CA LEU A 369 8.28 -10.69 3.55
C LEU A 369 8.38 -11.94 2.65
N GLY A 370 7.25 -12.59 2.33
CA GLY A 370 7.21 -13.82 1.51
C GLY A 370 7.52 -15.07 2.33
N LEU A 371 6.91 -16.20 1.95
CA LEU A 371 6.92 -17.45 2.72
C LEU A 371 8.33 -17.95 3.09
N SER A 372 9.31 -17.84 2.18
CA SER A 372 10.69 -18.28 2.43
C SER A 372 11.40 -17.45 3.50
N LYS A 373 11.29 -16.11 3.45
CA LYS A 373 11.85 -15.23 4.49
C LYS A 373 11.10 -15.33 5.80
N LEU A 374 9.78 -15.54 5.75
CA LEU A 374 8.93 -15.73 6.92
C LEU A 374 9.33 -17.00 7.69
N ARG A 375 9.58 -18.11 6.97
CA ARG A 375 10.16 -19.33 7.55
C ARG A 375 11.54 -19.09 8.18
N GLN A 376 12.39 -18.25 7.58
CA GLN A 376 13.68 -17.88 8.17
C GLN A 376 13.51 -17.03 9.44
N MET A 377 12.59 -16.06 9.47
CA MET A 377 12.36 -15.21 10.66
C MET A 377 11.79 -15.97 11.84
N VAL A 378 10.90 -16.94 11.58
CA VAL A 378 10.36 -17.85 12.60
C VAL A 378 11.40 -18.91 12.98
N GLY A 379 12.15 -19.42 12.00
CA GLY A 379 13.22 -20.41 12.17
C GLY A 379 14.51 -19.88 12.78
N LEU A 380 14.74 -18.56 12.84
CA LEU A 380 15.90 -17.96 13.52
C LEU A 380 15.85 -18.13 15.05
N ALA A 381 14.77 -18.68 15.62
CA ALA A 381 14.77 -19.20 16.99
C ALA A 381 15.53 -20.53 17.13
N LYS A 382 15.89 -21.22 16.03
CA LYS A 382 16.73 -22.41 16.00
C LYS A 382 17.48 -22.50 14.67
N THR A 383 18.73 -22.05 14.64
CA THR A 383 19.63 -22.41 13.53
C THR A 383 20.87 -23.09 14.08
N PRO A 384 21.12 -24.37 13.74
CA PRO A 384 22.47 -24.94 13.78
C PRO A 384 23.29 -24.34 12.62
N GLU A 385 24.58 -24.12 12.87
CA GLU A 385 25.53 -23.48 11.95
C GLU A 385 25.74 -24.25 10.62
N PRO A 386 26.10 -23.56 9.52
CA PRO A 386 26.38 -24.18 8.24
C PRO A 386 27.82 -24.69 8.17
N VAL A 387 27.99 -25.93 7.72
CA VAL A 387 29.30 -26.53 7.39
C VAL A 387 29.74 -26.03 6.01
N LYS A 388 30.97 -25.48 5.95
CA LYS A 388 31.71 -25.20 4.72
C LYS A 388 32.26 -26.50 4.14
N THR A 389 32.26 -26.62 2.82
CA THR A 389 33.15 -27.56 2.12
C THR A 389 33.88 -26.87 0.98
N GLU A 390 35.17 -27.21 0.91
CA GLU A 390 36.25 -26.62 0.14
C GLU A 390 36.35 -27.21 -1.28
N THR A 391 36.83 -26.39 -2.21
CA THR A 391 37.39 -26.77 -3.52
C THR A 391 38.80 -27.34 -3.35
N PRO A 392 39.24 -28.34 -4.13
CA PRO A 392 40.39 -28.15 -5.05
C PRO A 392 40.43 -29.17 -6.24
N PRO A 393 41.54 -29.33 -7.00
CA PRO A 393 42.07 -28.47 -8.07
C PRO A 393 42.27 -29.21 -9.42
N GLU A 394 42.66 -28.48 -10.46
CA GLU A 394 43.07 -28.94 -11.80
C GLU A 394 44.53 -29.49 -11.79
N PRO A 395 44.92 -30.42 -12.71
CA PRO A 395 45.90 -30.01 -13.73
C PRO A 395 45.85 -30.71 -15.13
N GLU A 396 46.19 -29.91 -16.15
CA GLU A 396 46.99 -30.05 -17.40
C GLU A 396 47.51 -31.42 -17.95
N PRO A 397 48.15 -31.47 -19.14
CA PRO A 397 47.77 -30.99 -20.49
C PRO A 397 48.00 -32.10 -21.55
N THR A 398 47.48 -31.97 -22.78
CA THR A 398 48.02 -32.79 -23.91
C THR A 398 48.03 -32.08 -25.27
N LEU A 399 49.09 -32.45 -25.99
CA LEU A 399 49.71 -31.90 -27.21
C LEU A 399 48.83 -31.75 -28.45
N GLN A 400 49.20 -30.74 -29.24
CA GLN A 400 48.75 -30.39 -30.60
C GLN A 400 49.09 -31.46 -31.65
N PRO A 401 48.34 -31.46 -32.77
CA PRO A 401 48.95 -31.48 -34.09
C PRO A 401 48.59 -30.23 -34.94
N GLU A 402 49.48 -29.93 -35.88
CA GLU A 402 49.55 -28.73 -36.73
C GLU A 402 48.27 -28.35 -37.48
N PRO A 403 48.03 -27.02 -37.68
CA PRO A 403 46.83 -26.53 -38.32
C PRO A 403 46.90 -26.71 -39.84
N ALA A 404 45.90 -27.39 -40.40
CA ALA A 404 45.50 -27.16 -41.77
C ALA A 404 45.12 -25.69 -41.92
N VAL A 405 45.58 -25.04 -42.99
CA VAL A 405 45.22 -23.66 -43.33
C VAL A 405 43.72 -23.62 -43.59
N GLU A 406 42.95 -23.40 -42.54
CA GLU A 406 41.51 -23.13 -42.60
C GLU A 406 41.33 -21.81 -43.35
N ALA A 407 40.51 -21.85 -44.40
CA ALA A 407 40.01 -20.66 -45.06
C ALA A 407 39.46 -19.68 -44.00
N PRO A 408 39.64 -18.36 -44.17
CA PRO A 408 39.28 -17.38 -43.15
C PRO A 408 37.84 -17.60 -42.69
N LYS A 409 37.68 -18.05 -41.44
CA LYS A 409 36.39 -18.26 -40.80
C LYS A 409 35.64 -16.93 -40.83
N GLU A 410 34.54 -16.88 -41.57
CA GLU A 410 33.75 -15.67 -41.66
C GLU A 410 33.17 -15.32 -40.28
N THR A 411 33.28 -14.04 -39.91
CA THR A 411 32.68 -13.54 -38.67
C THR A 411 31.19 -13.31 -38.90
N ARG A 412 30.35 -13.94 -38.09
CA ARG A 412 28.89 -13.79 -38.14
C ARG A 412 28.38 -13.11 -36.87
N PHE A 413 27.38 -12.24 -37.02
CA PHE A 413 26.71 -11.59 -35.89
C PHE A 413 25.24 -12.02 -35.82
N GLU A 414 24.74 -12.25 -34.61
CA GLU A 414 23.31 -12.47 -34.32
C GLU A 414 22.84 -11.39 -33.35
N VAL A 415 21.84 -10.60 -33.75
CA VAL A 415 21.29 -9.51 -32.93
C VAL A 415 20.03 -10.00 -32.20
N VAL A 416 20.07 -9.98 -30.88
CA VAL A 416 18.96 -10.39 -30.01
C VAL A 416 18.46 -9.20 -29.20
N LYS A 417 17.21 -8.81 -29.40
CA LYS A 417 16.55 -7.80 -28.57
C LYS A 417 16.26 -8.37 -27.17
N ILE A 418 16.71 -7.67 -26.13
CA ILE A 418 16.51 -8.05 -24.73
C ILE A 418 15.14 -7.56 -24.25
N LYS A 419 14.39 -8.39 -23.51
CA LYS A 419 13.15 -7.96 -22.84
C LYS A 419 13.45 -7.40 -21.46
N VAL A 420 12.64 -6.45 -20.97
CA VAL A 420 12.80 -5.81 -19.64
C VAL A 420 13.06 -6.83 -18.53
N LYS A 421 12.28 -7.91 -18.48
CA LYS A 421 12.35 -8.95 -17.44
C LYS A 421 13.62 -9.82 -17.48
N GLU A 422 14.41 -9.73 -18.54
CA GLU A 422 15.59 -10.57 -18.77
C GLU A 422 16.88 -9.88 -18.36
N ILE A 423 16.83 -8.57 -18.08
CA ILE A 423 17.94 -7.75 -17.63
C ILE A 423 17.59 -7.13 -16.27
N GLU A 424 18.54 -7.16 -15.33
CA GLU A 424 18.31 -6.65 -13.97
C GLU A 424 18.00 -5.14 -13.97
N TYR A 425 18.72 -4.38 -14.80
CA TYR A 425 18.61 -2.93 -14.87
C TYR A 425 18.90 -2.44 -16.30
N PRO A 426 17.90 -1.95 -17.05
CA PRO A 426 18.08 -1.54 -18.45
C PRO A 426 18.41 -0.06 -18.67
N TYR A 427 18.64 0.76 -17.63
CA TYR A 427 18.74 2.22 -17.78
C TYR A 427 20.16 2.79 -17.83
N TYR A 428 20.33 4.07 -18.22
CA TYR A 428 21.68 4.64 -18.46
C TYR A 428 22.61 4.57 -17.25
N VAL A 429 22.09 4.87 -16.05
CA VAL A 429 22.83 4.85 -14.77
C VAL A 429 21.92 4.39 -13.65
N ARG A 430 22.39 3.56 -12.71
CA ARG A 430 21.58 3.09 -11.55
C ARG A 430 21.01 4.25 -10.72
N SER A 431 21.88 5.21 -10.40
CA SER A 431 21.55 6.42 -9.63
C SER A 431 21.10 7.56 -10.53
N VAL A 432 19.96 8.15 -10.19
CA VAL A 432 19.40 9.35 -10.83
C VAL A 432 20.38 10.52 -10.80
N ALA A 433 21.05 10.72 -9.67
CA ALA A 433 21.90 11.88 -9.44
C ALA A 433 23.07 11.92 -10.44
N ASP A 434 23.46 10.76 -10.96
CA ASP A 434 24.58 10.61 -11.88
C ASP A 434 24.18 10.76 -13.36
N PHE A 435 22.88 10.82 -13.68
CA PHE A 435 22.40 10.83 -15.08
C PHE A 435 22.94 12.05 -15.84
N GLN A 436 22.68 13.26 -15.33
CA GLN A 436 23.09 14.48 -16.00
C GLN A 436 24.61 14.62 -16.02
N LYS A 437 25.29 14.17 -14.95
CA LYS A 437 26.75 14.14 -14.85
C LYS A 437 27.35 13.26 -15.95
N ARG A 438 26.86 12.02 -16.09
CA ARG A 438 27.36 11.06 -17.08
C ARG A 438 27.01 11.45 -18.52
N LEU A 439 25.84 12.05 -18.73
CA LEU A 439 25.43 12.55 -20.05
C LEU A 439 26.26 13.77 -20.48
N ASN A 440 26.51 14.70 -19.55
CA ASN A 440 27.37 15.86 -19.82
C ASN A 440 28.82 15.42 -20.08
N LEU A 441 29.33 14.42 -19.34
CA LEU A 441 30.65 13.85 -19.57
C LEU A 441 30.75 13.21 -20.98
N LEU A 442 29.73 12.45 -21.39
CA LEU A 442 29.64 11.87 -22.73
C LEU A 442 29.67 12.95 -23.82
N ARG A 443 28.87 14.02 -23.66
CA ARG A 443 28.85 15.16 -24.58
C ARG A 443 30.20 15.87 -24.67
N ALA A 444 30.85 16.10 -23.53
CA ALA A 444 32.13 16.77 -23.48
C ALA A 444 33.23 15.94 -24.17
N LYS A 445 33.23 14.62 -23.98
CA LYS A 445 34.24 13.71 -24.54
C LYS A 445 34.06 13.42 -26.03
N LEU A 446 32.82 13.35 -26.52
CA LEU A 446 32.54 13.19 -27.95
C LEU A 446 32.74 14.48 -28.77
N GLY A 447 32.79 15.63 -28.09
CA GLY A 447 32.77 16.94 -28.74
C GLY A 447 31.42 17.24 -29.39
N ALA A 448 31.23 18.49 -29.81
CA ALA A 448 29.97 18.96 -30.37
C ALA A 448 29.58 18.21 -31.66
N ALA A 449 30.53 17.98 -32.56
CA ALA A 449 30.29 17.28 -33.83
C ALA A 449 29.97 15.79 -33.61
N GLY A 450 30.83 15.07 -32.88
CA GLY A 450 30.65 13.64 -32.63
C GLY A 450 29.37 13.31 -31.85
N TYR A 451 29.02 14.14 -30.87
CA TYR A 451 27.75 13.97 -30.15
C TYR A 451 26.53 14.26 -31.03
N THR A 452 26.60 15.26 -31.90
CA THR A 452 25.51 15.60 -32.83
C THR A 452 25.25 14.46 -33.80
N ASP A 453 26.30 13.84 -34.34
CA ASP A 453 26.18 12.70 -35.26
C ASP A 453 25.61 11.46 -34.56
N LEU A 454 26.11 11.15 -33.35
CA LEU A 454 25.54 10.08 -32.52
C LEU A 454 24.06 10.32 -32.23
N ASN A 455 23.70 11.53 -31.78
CA ASN A 455 22.33 11.88 -31.46
C ASN A 455 21.42 11.81 -32.69
N LYS A 456 21.92 12.19 -33.87
CA LYS A 456 21.17 12.10 -35.14
C LYS A 456 20.90 10.64 -35.51
N LYS A 457 21.89 9.75 -35.41
CA LYS A 457 21.70 8.30 -35.64
C LYS A 457 20.69 7.69 -34.66
N ILE A 458 20.84 7.98 -33.37
CA ILE A 458 19.94 7.48 -32.31
C ILE A 458 18.52 8.03 -32.50
N SER A 459 18.37 9.33 -32.77
CA SER A 459 17.05 9.94 -33.02
C SER A 459 16.35 9.30 -34.22
N LYS A 460 17.09 9.03 -35.31
CA LYS A 460 16.55 8.33 -36.47
C LYS A 460 16.07 6.93 -36.11
N PHE A 461 16.86 6.19 -35.33
CA PHE A 461 16.49 4.86 -34.83
C PHE A 461 15.21 4.88 -33.99
N PHE A 462 15.10 5.81 -33.03
CA PHE A 462 13.90 5.97 -32.21
C PHE A 462 12.67 6.39 -33.03
N ASN A 463 12.84 7.27 -34.02
CA ASN A 463 11.73 7.67 -34.91
C ASN A 463 11.23 6.54 -35.82
N GLN A 464 12.08 5.56 -36.12
CA GLN A 464 11.75 4.41 -36.97
C GLN A 464 11.23 3.19 -36.18
N THR A 465 11.35 3.22 -34.86
CA THR A 465 10.93 2.13 -33.99
C THR A 465 9.57 2.43 -33.36
N ALA A 466 8.65 1.47 -33.36
CA ALA A 466 7.34 1.64 -32.74
C ALA A 466 7.45 1.92 -31.23
N GLU A 467 6.63 2.83 -30.70
CA GLU A 467 6.71 3.23 -29.29
C GLU A 467 6.55 2.07 -28.30
N SER A 468 5.71 1.09 -28.66
CA SER A 468 5.47 -0.15 -27.90
C SER A 468 6.71 -1.05 -27.75
N SER A 469 7.77 -0.78 -28.52
CA SER A 469 9.01 -1.54 -28.46
C SER A 469 9.99 -1.05 -27.40
N PHE A 470 9.82 0.15 -26.86
CA PHE A 470 10.78 0.78 -25.93
C PHE A 470 10.58 0.35 -24.48
N ILE A 471 11.67 0.25 -23.74
CA ILE A 471 11.66 0.24 -22.27
C ILE A 471 11.65 1.69 -21.81
N GLN A 472 10.61 2.10 -21.08
CA GLN A 472 10.43 3.49 -20.64
C GLN A 472 10.67 3.65 -19.13
N ARG A 473 11.26 4.79 -18.73
CA ARG A 473 11.31 5.27 -17.33
C ARG A 473 10.86 6.71 -17.31
N ARG A 474 9.82 7.04 -16.54
CA ARG A 474 9.25 8.41 -16.49
C ARG A 474 9.87 9.31 -15.42
N THR A 475 10.25 8.73 -14.29
CA THR A 475 10.81 9.49 -13.16
C THR A 475 12.27 9.11 -12.91
N PRO A 476 13.14 10.12 -12.74
CA PRO A 476 12.89 11.57 -12.76
C PRO A 476 13.04 12.22 -14.15
N LYS A 477 13.46 11.46 -15.17
CA LYS A 477 13.56 11.88 -16.56
C LYS A 477 12.90 10.82 -17.44
N HIS A 478 12.28 11.23 -18.55
CA HIS A 478 11.75 10.33 -19.56
C HIS A 478 12.91 9.68 -20.33
N GLU A 479 13.33 8.48 -19.93
CA GLU A 479 14.33 7.68 -20.66
C GLU A 479 13.62 6.59 -21.47
N TRP A 480 13.93 6.48 -22.77
CA TRP A 480 13.49 5.38 -23.64
C TRP A 480 14.69 4.56 -24.07
N ILE A 481 14.58 3.23 -23.97
CA ILE A 481 15.74 2.34 -24.14
C ILE A 481 15.37 1.07 -24.90
N LEU A 482 16.28 0.65 -25.77
CA LEU A 482 16.26 -0.63 -26.45
C LEU A 482 17.56 -1.40 -26.17
N PRO A 483 17.49 -2.41 -25.29
CA PRO A 483 18.63 -3.25 -24.99
C PRO A 483 18.79 -4.38 -26.02
N TYR A 484 20.03 -4.62 -26.46
CA TYR A 484 20.39 -5.70 -27.39
C TYR A 484 21.59 -6.49 -26.86
N VAL A 485 21.62 -7.79 -27.17
CA VAL A 485 22.86 -8.60 -27.19
C VAL A 485 23.21 -8.87 -28.64
N VAL A 486 24.43 -8.53 -29.04
CA VAL A 486 25.03 -8.96 -30.31
C VAL A 486 25.98 -10.12 -30.01
N LYS A 487 25.63 -11.31 -30.47
CA LYS A 487 26.47 -12.50 -30.35
C LYS A 487 27.41 -12.55 -31.54
N GLN A 488 28.72 -12.62 -31.28
CA GLN A 488 29.76 -12.73 -32.29
C GLN A 488 30.20 -14.18 -32.41
N TYR A 489 30.10 -14.74 -33.61
CA TYR A 489 30.55 -16.08 -33.96
C TYR A 489 31.73 -16.03 -34.92
N LEU A 490 32.67 -16.97 -34.77
CA LEU A 490 33.72 -17.25 -35.74
C LEU A 490 33.47 -18.65 -36.30
N GLY A 491 32.88 -18.73 -37.49
CA GLY A 491 32.23 -19.97 -37.94
C GLY A 491 30.99 -20.27 -37.08
N ASN A 492 30.96 -21.44 -36.43
CA ASN A 492 29.86 -21.86 -35.55
C ASN A 492 30.11 -21.59 -34.07
N ASP A 493 31.32 -21.18 -33.69
CA ASP A 493 31.70 -21.02 -32.29
C ASP A 493 31.35 -19.62 -31.78
N LEU A 494 30.61 -19.55 -30.67
CA LEU A 494 30.29 -18.30 -30.00
C LEU A 494 31.54 -17.75 -29.31
N VAL A 495 32.10 -16.68 -29.86
CA VAL A 495 33.34 -16.08 -29.37
C VAL A 495 33.08 -15.07 -28.28
N CYS A 496 32.06 -14.23 -28.43
CA CYS A 496 31.78 -13.15 -27.49
C CYS A 496 30.32 -12.69 -27.57
N GLN A 497 29.79 -12.19 -26.46
CA GLN A 497 28.50 -11.50 -26.45
C GLN A 497 28.70 -10.05 -26.03
N HIS A 498 28.16 -9.15 -26.84
CA HIS A 498 28.24 -7.72 -26.61
C HIS A 498 26.85 -7.19 -26.28
N MET A 499 26.71 -6.56 -25.11
CA MET A 499 25.49 -5.86 -24.75
C MET A 499 25.58 -4.39 -25.18
N VAL A 500 24.57 -3.94 -25.92
CA VAL A 500 24.41 -2.54 -26.31
C VAL A 500 23.04 -2.05 -25.87
N LEU A 501 23.01 -1.03 -25.00
CA LEU A 501 21.77 -0.33 -24.69
C LEU A 501 21.72 0.94 -25.55
N VAL A 502 20.74 1.00 -26.46
CA VAL A 502 20.47 2.21 -27.23
C VAL A 502 19.41 3.00 -26.49
N GLY A 503 19.76 4.17 -25.98
CA GLY A 503 18.86 4.96 -25.13
C GLY A 503 18.79 6.44 -25.48
N ALA A 504 17.74 7.10 -25.03
CA ALA A 504 17.61 8.55 -25.14
C ALA A 504 16.81 9.14 -23.97
N GLU A 505 17.20 10.34 -23.51
CA GLU A 505 16.28 11.22 -22.78
C GLU A 505 15.30 11.82 -23.81
N VAL A 506 14.01 11.74 -23.51
CA VAL A 506 12.91 12.10 -24.38
C VAL A 506 12.20 13.32 -23.83
N LYS A 507 12.02 14.34 -24.67
CA LYS A 507 11.21 15.52 -24.36
C LYS A 507 10.15 15.68 -25.43
N ALA A 508 8.91 15.93 -25.01
CA ALA A 508 7.88 16.32 -25.97
C ALA A 508 8.30 17.65 -26.61
N LYS A 509 8.29 17.73 -27.95
CA LYS A 509 8.39 19.01 -28.63
C LYS A 509 7.08 19.76 -28.37
N GLY A 510 7.18 21.01 -27.93
CA GLY A 510 6.00 21.87 -27.83
C GLY A 510 5.35 21.97 -29.21
N LEU A 511 4.16 21.39 -29.36
CA LEU A 511 3.35 21.54 -30.57
C LEU A 511 2.89 23.00 -30.60
N GLY A 512 3.48 23.80 -31.49
CA GLY A 512 2.91 25.10 -31.85
C GLY A 512 1.47 24.91 -32.35
N MET A 513 0.62 25.94 -32.20
CA MET A 513 -0.82 25.90 -32.51
C MET A 513 -1.17 25.73 -34.01
N GLY A 514 -0.63 24.69 -34.65
CA GLY A 514 -0.91 24.32 -36.03
C GLY A 514 -0.97 22.81 -36.14
N TYR A 515 -2.19 22.28 -36.18
CA TYR A 515 -2.45 20.88 -36.45
C TYR A 515 -1.91 20.52 -37.84
N SER A 516 -0.98 19.58 -37.91
CA SER A 516 -0.81 18.73 -39.09
C SER A 516 -0.63 17.28 -38.65
N ALA A 517 -1.34 16.38 -39.32
CA ALA A 517 -1.48 14.95 -39.03
C ALA A 517 -0.22 14.12 -39.34
N SER A 518 0.96 14.72 -39.21
CA SER A 518 2.28 14.07 -39.27
C SER A 518 2.96 14.01 -37.89
N ALA A 519 2.20 14.27 -36.81
CA ALA A 519 2.70 14.31 -35.43
C ALA A 519 3.29 12.97 -34.92
N GLY A 520 2.97 11.83 -35.54
CA GLY A 520 3.41 10.52 -35.08
C GLY A 520 4.92 10.25 -35.14
N GLN A 521 5.64 10.86 -36.09
CA GLN A 521 7.08 10.57 -36.31
C GLN A 521 8.05 11.66 -35.82
N ASN A 522 7.54 12.79 -35.31
CA ASN A 522 8.38 13.94 -34.94
C ASN A 522 7.98 14.65 -33.63
N ALA A 523 7.04 14.09 -32.85
CA ALA A 523 6.55 14.67 -31.59
C ALA A 523 7.60 14.79 -30.48
N TYR A 524 8.73 14.09 -30.60
CA TYR A 524 9.72 13.99 -29.54
C TYR A 524 11.09 14.56 -29.97
N GLN A 525 11.77 15.17 -29.01
CA GLN A 525 13.17 15.52 -29.07
C GLN A 525 13.95 14.50 -28.26
N PHE A 526 14.90 13.83 -28.92
CA PHE A 526 15.75 12.82 -28.30
C PHE A 526 17.13 13.40 -27.96
N THR A 527 17.62 12.99 -26.81
CA THR A 527 18.98 13.21 -26.35
C THR A 527 19.60 11.84 -26.11
N GLY A 528 20.27 11.31 -27.13
CA GLY A 528 20.77 9.95 -27.22
C GLY A 528 22.00 9.68 -26.37
N PHE A 529 22.13 8.42 -25.98
CA PHE A 529 23.27 7.82 -25.31
C PHE A 529 23.37 6.33 -25.68
N LEU A 530 24.55 5.75 -25.50
CA LEU A 530 24.76 4.30 -25.60
C LEU A 530 25.26 3.77 -24.25
N VAL A 531 25.11 2.47 -24.03
CA VAL A 531 25.84 1.72 -23.01
C VAL A 531 26.45 0.51 -23.69
N TYR A 532 27.71 0.22 -23.40
CA TYR A 532 28.43 -0.92 -23.94
C TYR A 532 29.00 -1.80 -22.82
N ALA A 533 28.76 -3.10 -22.94
CA ALA A 533 29.27 -4.11 -22.03
C ALA A 533 29.57 -5.41 -22.80
N THR A 534 30.45 -6.25 -22.29
CA THR A 534 30.83 -7.52 -22.93
C THR A 534 30.88 -8.63 -21.88
N ASP A 535 30.54 -9.87 -22.24
CA ASP A 535 30.51 -11.02 -21.31
C ASP A 535 31.91 -11.58 -20.98
N ARG A 536 32.94 -11.12 -21.70
CA ARG A 536 34.33 -11.52 -21.48
C ARG A 536 35.20 -10.33 -21.08
N PRO A 537 36.17 -10.52 -20.16
CA PRO A 537 37.11 -9.47 -19.80
C PRO A 537 38.01 -9.15 -21.00
N GLU A 538 38.07 -7.88 -21.37
CA GLU A 538 38.92 -7.39 -22.44
C GLU A 538 39.83 -6.27 -21.91
N PRO A 539 41.12 -6.54 -21.69
CA PRO A 539 42.04 -5.59 -21.04
C PRO A 539 42.12 -4.22 -21.71
N LYS A 540 41.84 -4.15 -23.02
CA LYS A 540 41.95 -2.92 -23.81
C LYS A 540 40.77 -1.95 -23.61
N LEU A 541 39.66 -2.40 -23.03
CA LEU A 541 38.45 -1.58 -22.80
C LEU A 541 38.54 -0.70 -21.54
N GLY A 542 39.67 -0.74 -20.83
CA GLY A 542 39.89 0.04 -19.61
C GLY A 542 39.18 -0.55 -18.38
N ALA A 543 39.02 0.29 -17.35
CA ALA A 543 38.39 -0.13 -16.10
C ALA A 543 36.87 -0.29 -16.26
N GLN A 544 36.35 -1.36 -15.67
CA GLN A 544 34.91 -1.56 -15.52
C GLN A 544 34.33 -0.43 -14.66
N ILE A 545 33.21 0.15 -15.11
CA ILE A 545 32.54 1.26 -14.41
C ILE A 545 31.19 0.86 -13.79
N ASP A 546 30.57 -0.22 -14.27
CA ASP A 546 29.35 -0.82 -13.71
C ASP A 546 29.25 -2.28 -14.18
N GLN A 547 28.17 -2.98 -13.82
CA GLN A 547 27.88 -4.34 -14.27
C GLN A 547 26.40 -4.50 -14.59
N ARG A 548 26.12 -5.22 -15.69
CA ARG A 548 24.77 -5.65 -16.07
C ARG A 548 24.65 -7.16 -15.97
N ASN A 549 23.49 -7.66 -15.56
CA ASN A 549 23.18 -9.08 -15.62
C ASN A 549 22.04 -9.32 -16.63
N TYR A 550 22.27 -10.22 -17.58
CA TYR A 550 21.26 -10.69 -18.53
C TYR A 550 21.20 -12.22 -18.51
N ARG A 551 20.03 -12.76 -18.12
CA ARG A 551 19.79 -14.21 -17.98
C ARG A 551 20.89 -14.96 -17.20
N GLY A 552 21.42 -14.35 -16.14
CA GLY A 552 22.47 -14.94 -15.30
C GLY A 552 23.89 -14.71 -15.81
N ILE A 553 24.08 -14.15 -17.00
CA ILE A 553 25.40 -13.79 -17.56
C ILE A 553 25.74 -12.36 -17.11
N ASN A 554 26.95 -12.18 -16.60
CA ASN A 554 27.47 -10.87 -16.20
C ASN A 554 28.16 -10.18 -17.38
N PHE A 555 27.80 -8.93 -17.60
CA PHE A 555 28.37 -8.05 -18.61
C PHE A 555 29.01 -6.84 -17.90
N PRO A 556 30.33 -6.88 -17.63
CA PRO A 556 31.10 -5.70 -17.27
C PRO A 556 30.84 -4.53 -18.21
N GLU A 557 30.40 -3.40 -17.67
CA GLU A 557 30.12 -2.16 -18.40
C GLU A 557 31.38 -1.29 -18.45
N PHE A 558 31.66 -0.73 -19.63
CA PHE A 558 32.84 0.09 -19.88
C PHE A 558 32.45 1.52 -20.27
N SER A 559 33.36 2.46 -20.03
CA SER A 559 33.09 3.87 -20.29
C SER A 559 33.21 4.20 -21.78
N LEU A 560 32.16 4.81 -22.36
CA LEU A 560 32.22 5.41 -23.71
C LEU A 560 33.19 6.59 -23.83
N THR A 561 33.80 7.01 -22.72
CA THR A 561 34.89 7.98 -22.74
C THR A 561 36.19 7.40 -23.29
N GLU A 562 36.35 6.07 -23.27
CA GLU A 562 37.49 5.39 -23.87
C GLU A 562 37.25 5.21 -25.37
N ASP A 563 38.25 5.55 -26.18
CA ASP A 563 38.13 5.57 -27.63
C ASP A 563 37.78 4.19 -28.21
N GLU A 564 38.44 3.13 -27.72
CA GLU A 564 38.15 1.76 -28.15
C GLU A 564 36.73 1.30 -27.81
N VAL A 565 36.25 1.64 -26.62
CA VAL A 565 34.90 1.30 -26.16
C VAL A 565 33.87 2.02 -27.04
N ARG A 566 34.12 3.29 -27.37
CA ARG A 566 33.28 4.08 -28.25
C ARG A 566 33.23 3.52 -29.67
N GLU A 567 34.37 3.21 -30.27
CA GLU A 567 34.43 2.64 -31.63
C GLU A 567 33.65 1.33 -31.71
N ARG A 568 33.79 0.46 -30.70
CA ARG A 568 33.03 -0.79 -30.64
C ARG A 568 31.55 -0.57 -30.42
N ALA A 569 31.16 0.29 -29.48
CA ALA A 569 29.76 0.61 -29.22
C ALA A 569 29.07 1.12 -30.49
N LEU A 570 29.74 1.98 -31.27
CA LEU A 570 29.25 2.47 -32.56
C LEU A 570 29.19 1.37 -33.61
N LYS A 571 30.22 0.53 -33.73
CA LYS A 571 30.23 -0.63 -34.65
C LYS A 571 29.04 -1.56 -34.39
N PHE A 572 28.80 -1.92 -33.12
CA PHE A 572 27.68 -2.80 -32.77
C PHE A 572 26.33 -2.10 -32.89
N PHE A 573 26.27 -0.79 -32.64
CA PHE A 573 25.07 -0.01 -32.94
C PHE A 573 24.77 0.02 -34.45
N ASP A 574 25.78 0.16 -35.31
CA ASP A 574 25.59 0.09 -36.77
C ASP A 574 25.15 -1.32 -37.22
N ILE A 575 25.61 -2.39 -36.56
CA ILE A 575 25.11 -3.77 -36.78
C ILE A 575 23.63 -3.89 -36.37
N ILE A 576 23.23 -3.28 -35.24
CA ILE A 576 21.83 -3.24 -34.78
C ILE A 576 20.96 -2.46 -35.77
N LEU A 577 21.46 -1.37 -36.35
CA LEU A 577 20.73 -0.59 -37.35
C LEU A 577 20.49 -1.35 -38.67
N ALA A 578 21.33 -2.34 -38.97
CA ALA A 578 21.24 -3.14 -40.19
C ALA A 578 20.27 -4.34 -40.07
N HIS A 579 19.80 -4.65 -38.86
CA HIS A 579 18.84 -5.72 -38.54
C HIS A 579 17.48 -5.12 -38.16
#